data_AF-K6ZBT6-F1
#
_entry.id   AF-K6ZBT6-F1
#
_cell.length_a   1.000
_cell.length_b   1.000
_cell.length_c   1.000
_cell.angle_alpha   90.00
_cell.angle_beta   90.00
_cell.angle_gamma   90.00
#
_symmetry.space_group_name_H-M   'P 1'
#
loop_
_entity.id
_entity.type
_entity.pdbx_description
1 polymer ?
#
loop_
_entity_poly.entity_id
_entity_poly.type
_entity_poly.pdbx_seq_one_letter_code
_entity_poly.pdbx_strand_id
1 'polypeptide(L)'
;MSKPSATFRFLDLNKMQAFTLQKEVDGAYYSASKREGRFVGSVELCEYRFDELNIFFVRQQIDITQCDIHIVAKLEQPNQLVVVPVIVNKLLKHIDCQLTFSVIKGD
;
A
#
# COMPACT_ATOMS: atom_id res chain seq x y z
N MET A 1 16.33 -16.48 -2.86
CA MET A 1 14.91 -16.11 -2.62
C MET A 1 14.83 -14.71 -2.03
N SER A 2 14.66 -13.70 -2.88
CA SER A 2 14.26 -12.38 -2.41
C SER A 2 12.85 -12.43 -1.83
N LYS A 3 12.67 -11.99 -0.58
CA LYS A 3 11.34 -11.89 0.05
C LYS A 3 10.51 -10.83 -0.70
N PRO A 4 9.24 -11.09 -1.03
CA PRO A 4 8.40 -10.06 -1.62
C PRO A 4 8.22 -8.90 -0.64
N SER A 5 8.27 -7.67 -1.15
CA SER A 5 7.92 -6.47 -0.38
C SER A 5 6.43 -6.19 -0.50
N ALA A 6 5.86 -5.54 0.52
CA ALA A 6 4.46 -5.16 0.55
C ALA A 6 4.32 -3.73 1.08
N THR A 7 3.52 -2.92 0.40
CA THR A 7 3.27 -1.51 0.73
C THR A 7 1.79 -1.23 0.62
N PHE A 8 1.18 -0.61 1.63
CA PHE A 8 -0.19 -0.10 1.51
C PHE A 8 -0.17 1.20 0.75
N ARG A 9 -1.09 1.38 -0.21
CA ARG A 9 -1.20 2.60 -0.99
C ARG A 9 -2.62 3.15 -1.02
N PHE A 10 -2.72 4.46 -0.92
CA PHE A 10 -3.89 5.24 -1.29
C PHE A 10 -3.66 5.75 -2.71
N LEU A 11 -4.53 5.39 -3.65
CA LEU A 11 -4.28 5.54 -5.09
C LEU A 11 -4.74 6.89 -5.66
N ASP A 12 -5.61 7.60 -4.95
CA ASP A 12 -6.27 8.80 -5.47
C ASP A 12 -6.50 9.83 -4.35
N LEU A 13 -5.43 10.31 -3.73
CA LEU A 13 -5.50 11.37 -2.71
C LEU A 13 -5.55 12.76 -3.37
N ASN A 14 -6.29 13.70 -2.78
CA ASN A 14 -6.11 15.12 -3.10
C ASN A 14 -4.90 15.70 -2.34
N LYS A 15 -4.51 16.93 -2.66
CA LYS A 15 -3.34 17.60 -2.04
C LYS A 15 -3.42 17.67 -0.51
N MET A 16 -4.61 17.96 0.03
CA MET A 16 -4.80 18.06 1.48
C MET A 16 -4.70 16.70 2.15
N GLN A 17 -5.37 15.67 1.60
CA GLN A 17 -5.28 14.30 2.10
C GLN A 17 -3.85 13.78 2.07
N ALA A 18 -3.11 14.02 0.98
CA ALA A 18 -1.72 13.60 0.85
C ALA A 18 -0.80 14.25 1.90
N PHE A 19 -0.98 15.55 2.15
CA PHE A 19 -0.25 16.26 3.19
C PHE A 19 -0.62 15.80 4.61
N THR A 20 -1.91 15.55 4.86
CA THR A 20 -2.39 15.02 6.14
C THR A 20 -1.84 13.61 6.39
N LEU A 21 -1.81 12.75 5.37
CA LEU A 21 -1.27 11.39 5.48
C LEU A 21 0.16 11.41 6.05
N GLN A 22 1.03 12.22 5.45
CA GLN A 22 2.43 12.33 5.87
C GLN A 22 2.60 12.89 7.30
N LYS A 23 1.59 13.60 7.82
CA LYS A 23 1.60 14.13 9.20
C LYS A 23 1.02 13.18 10.24
N GLU A 24 0.01 12.41 9.87
CA GLU A 24 -0.79 11.61 10.81
C GLU A 24 -0.38 10.14 10.85
N VAL A 25 0.29 9.63 9.82
CA VAL A 25 0.70 8.22 9.75
C VAL A 25 2.22 8.15 9.66
N ASP A 26 2.84 7.52 10.65
CA ASP A 26 4.30 7.39 10.69
C ASP A 26 4.84 6.64 9.46
N GLY A 27 5.98 7.11 8.93
CA GLY A 27 6.64 6.50 7.76
C GLY A 27 5.88 6.64 6.44
N ALA A 28 4.76 7.39 6.42
CA ALA A 28 4.03 7.62 5.19
C ALA A 28 4.74 8.64 4.28
N TYR A 29 4.62 8.43 2.98
CA TYR A 29 5.06 9.37 1.95
C TYR A 29 4.04 9.40 0.82
N TYR A 30 4.13 10.40 -0.06
CA TYR A 30 3.29 10.46 -1.24
C TYR A 30 4.05 10.94 -2.47
N SER A 31 3.52 10.62 -3.63
CA SER A 31 4.03 11.05 -4.93
C SER A 31 2.90 11.51 -5.84
N ALA A 32 3.21 12.33 -6.84
CA ALA A 32 2.21 12.73 -7.83
C ALA A 32 1.74 11.50 -8.61
N SER A 33 0.41 11.39 -8.79
CA SER A 33 -0.17 10.37 -9.66
C SER A 33 -0.12 10.80 -11.13
N LYS A 34 -0.52 9.91 -12.04
CA LYS A 34 -0.69 10.26 -13.47
C LYS A 34 -1.81 11.27 -13.71
N ARG A 35 -2.75 11.40 -12.77
CA ARG A 35 -3.85 12.35 -12.84
C ARG A 35 -3.43 13.65 -12.15
N GLU A 36 -3.57 14.76 -12.87
CA GLU A 36 -3.20 16.08 -12.37
C GLU A 36 -3.94 16.41 -11.06
N GLY A 37 -3.21 16.96 -10.09
CA GLY A 37 -3.75 17.32 -8.77
C GLY A 37 -4.07 16.13 -7.86
N ARG A 38 -3.74 14.90 -8.26
CA ARG A 38 -3.96 13.68 -7.47
C ARG A 38 -2.64 13.00 -7.12
N PHE A 39 -2.62 12.30 -5.99
CA PHE A 39 -1.41 11.75 -5.38
C PHE A 39 -1.61 10.30 -4.97
N VAL A 40 -0.52 9.52 -5.04
CA VAL A 40 -0.44 8.19 -4.45
C VAL A 40 0.27 8.30 -3.11
N GLY A 41 -0.44 8.01 -2.03
CA GLY A 41 0.13 7.88 -0.69
C GLY A 41 0.58 6.45 -0.46
N SER A 42 1.71 6.25 0.22
CA SER A 42 2.33 4.94 0.43
C SER A 42 2.81 4.81 1.88
N VAL A 43 2.56 3.64 2.47
CA VAL A 43 2.98 3.31 3.84
C VAL A 43 3.55 1.89 3.85
N GLU A 44 4.78 1.74 4.33
CA GLU A 44 5.37 0.42 4.55
C GLU A 44 4.59 -0.32 5.64
N LEU A 45 4.26 -1.59 5.39
CA LEU A 45 3.47 -2.37 6.32
C LEU A 45 4.23 -2.62 7.62
N CYS A 46 3.71 -2.07 8.72
CA CYS A 46 4.14 -2.39 10.07
C CYS A 46 2.93 -2.42 11.01
N GLU A 47 2.84 -3.42 11.88
CA GLU A 47 1.63 -3.67 12.67
C GLU A 47 1.26 -2.50 13.59
N TYR A 48 2.25 -1.79 14.14
CA TYR A 48 1.98 -0.64 14.99
C TYR A 48 1.35 0.56 14.24
N ARG A 49 1.40 0.58 12.90
CA ARG A 49 0.82 1.64 12.06
C ARG A 49 -0.61 1.33 11.60
N PHE A 50 -1.12 0.13 11.88
CA PHE A 50 -2.42 -0.30 11.35
C PHE A 50 -3.57 0.54 11.88
N ASP A 51 -3.53 0.90 13.16
CA ASP A 51 -4.56 1.74 13.75
C ASP A 51 -4.55 3.14 13.13
N GLU A 52 -3.37 3.75 12.96
CA GLU A 52 -3.22 5.06 12.32
C GLU A 52 -3.70 5.04 10.86
N LEU A 53 -3.33 4.00 10.10
CA LEU A 53 -3.78 3.78 8.72
C LEU A 53 -5.30 3.66 8.64
N ASN A 54 -5.90 2.87 9.53
CA ASN A 54 -7.36 2.65 9.55
C ASN A 54 -8.10 3.92 9.97
N ILE A 55 -7.59 4.64 10.98
CA ILE A 55 -8.13 5.93 11.41
C ILE A 55 -8.09 6.94 10.26
N PHE A 56 -6.96 7.04 9.56
CA PHE A 56 -6.82 7.92 8.40
C PHE A 56 -7.79 7.52 7.28
N PHE A 57 -7.85 6.24 6.93
CA PHE A 57 -8.74 5.70 5.90
C PHE A 57 -10.20 6.08 6.15
N VAL A 58 -10.69 5.85 7.38
CA VAL A 58 -12.07 6.17 7.76
C VAL A 58 -12.33 7.68 7.81
N ARG A 59 -11.44 8.46 8.46
CA ARG A 59 -11.62 9.91 8.61
C ARG A 59 -11.59 10.67 7.30
N GLN A 60 -10.70 10.25 6.39
CA GLN A 60 -10.58 10.88 5.08
C GLN A 60 -11.60 10.35 4.06
N GLN A 61 -12.48 9.44 4.48
CA GLN A 61 -13.54 8.84 3.66
C GLN A 61 -12.98 8.27 2.36
N ILE A 62 -11.89 7.51 2.48
CA ILE A 62 -11.27 6.86 1.32
C ILE A 62 -12.17 5.74 0.85
N ASP A 63 -12.45 5.71 -0.46
CA ASP A 63 -13.19 4.60 -1.06
C ASP A 63 -12.32 3.34 -1.10
N ILE A 64 -12.92 2.17 -0.88
CA ILE A 64 -12.24 0.87 -0.90
C ILE A 64 -11.56 0.57 -2.25
N THR A 65 -12.06 1.17 -3.34
CA THR A 65 -11.46 1.06 -4.68
C THR A 65 -10.27 2.01 -4.89
N GLN A 66 -10.05 2.95 -3.97
CA GLN A 66 -8.97 3.93 -4.00
C GLN A 66 -7.78 3.55 -3.12
N CYS A 67 -7.65 2.28 -2.76
CA CYS A 67 -6.50 1.76 -2.05
C CYS A 67 -6.10 0.37 -2.54
N ASP A 68 -4.84 0.01 -2.34
CA ASP A 68 -4.37 -1.36 -2.52
C ASP A 68 -3.23 -1.72 -1.58
N ILE A 69 -2.95 -3.01 -1.48
CA ILE A 69 -1.67 -3.51 -0.95
C ILE A 69 -0.85 -3.96 -2.14
N HIS A 70 0.21 -3.21 -2.44
CA HIS A 70 1.10 -3.47 -3.54
C HIS A 70 2.21 -4.43 -3.13
N ILE A 71 2.24 -5.59 -3.77
CA ILE A 71 3.19 -6.66 -3.53
C ILE A 71 4.17 -6.70 -4.70
N VAL A 72 5.46 -6.55 -4.41
CA VAL A 72 6.53 -6.66 -5.42
C VAL A 72 7.29 -7.96 -5.18
N ALA A 73 7.39 -8.80 -6.21
CA ALA A 73 8.10 -10.06 -6.15
C ALA A 73 9.05 -10.21 -7.34
N LYS A 74 10.28 -10.67 -7.08
CA LYS A 74 11.23 -11.07 -8.13
C LYS A 74 11.16 -12.59 -8.29
N LEU A 75 10.93 -13.05 -9.52
CA LEU A 75 10.93 -14.48 -9.86
C LEU A 75 12.30 -14.87 -10.40
N GLU A 76 12.94 -15.82 -9.74
CA GLU A 76 14.19 -16.44 -10.18
C GLU A 76 13.93 -17.61 -11.15
N GLN A 77 12.72 -18.18 -11.13
CA GLN A 77 12.36 -19.35 -11.95
C GLN A 77 10.93 -19.26 -12.50
N PRO A 78 10.64 -19.89 -13.65
CA PRO A 78 9.26 -20.11 -14.11
C PRO A 78 8.45 -20.86 -13.06
N ASN A 79 7.17 -20.49 -12.88
CA ASN A 79 6.24 -21.10 -11.92
C ASN A 79 6.70 -21.04 -10.45
N GLN A 80 7.63 -20.16 -10.10
CA GLN A 80 8.02 -19.95 -8.71
C GLN A 80 6.82 -19.46 -7.87
N LEU A 81 6.61 -20.12 -6.73
CA LEU A 81 5.60 -19.71 -5.75
C LEU A 81 6.04 -18.45 -5.01
N VAL A 82 5.17 -17.44 -4.98
CA VAL A 82 5.35 -16.21 -4.19
C VAL A 82 4.46 -16.28 -2.96
N VAL A 83 5.07 -16.40 -1.79
CA VAL A 83 4.35 -16.37 -0.52
C VAL A 83 4.18 -14.94 -0.07
N VAL A 84 2.93 -14.47 -0.01
CA VAL A 84 2.60 -13.12 0.47
C VAL A 84 2.94 -13.01 1.97
N PRO A 85 3.57 -11.90 2.43
CA PRO A 85 3.86 -11.70 3.84
C PRO A 85 2.60 -11.76 4.72
N VAL A 86 2.65 -12.46 5.85
CA VAL A 86 1.51 -12.62 6.78
C VAL A 86 0.92 -11.28 7.25
N ILE A 87 1.74 -10.24 7.33
CA ILE A 87 1.33 -8.88 7.70
C ILE A 87 0.26 -8.32 6.75
N VAL A 88 0.24 -8.73 5.47
CA VAL A 88 -0.81 -8.37 4.50
C VAL A 88 -2.17 -8.88 4.96
N ASN A 89 -2.24 -10.15 5.37
CA ASN A 89 -3.48 -10.74 5.88
C ASN A 89 -3.96 -10.07 7.16
N LYS A 90 -3.03 -9.56 7.99
CA LYS A 90 -3.39 -8.81 9.19
C LYS A 90 -3.97 -7.43 8.82
N LEU A 91 -3.40 -6.74 7.84
CA LEU A 91 -3.94 -5.45 7.39
C LEU A 91 -5.30 -5.59 6.72
N LEU A 92 -5.51 -6.62 5.90
CA LEU A 92 -6.80 -6.87 5.23
C LEU A 92 -7.97 -7.06 6.21
N LYS A 93 -7.70 -7.45 7.46
CA LYS A 93 -8.73 -7.52 8.51
C LYS A 93 -9.19 -6.14 9.00
N HIS A 94 -8.41 -5.09 8.74
CA HIS A 94 -8.69 -3.71 9.12
C HIS A 94 -9.23 -2.93 7.92
N ILE A 95 -8.59 -3.08 6.75
CA ILE A 95 -8.93 -2.35 5.53
C ILE A 95 -8.95 -3.32 4.36
N ASP A 96 -10.13 -3.55 3.77
CA ASP A 96 -10.37 -4.54 2.70
C ASP A 96 -10.00 -4.01 1.31
N CYS A 97 -8.77 -3.51 1.15
CA CYS A 97 -8.27 -3.03 -0.14
C CYS A 97 -7.85 -4.19 -1.05
N GLN A 98 -7.90 -3.96 -2.36
CA GLN A 98 -7.43 -4.94 -3.33
C GLN A 98 -5.93 -5.25 -3.18
N LEU A 99 -5.50 -6.41 -3.70
CA LEU A 99 -4.08 -6.76 -3.81
C LEU A 99 -3.59 -6.52 -5.25
N THR A 100 -2.51 -5.76 -5.39
CA THR A 100 -1.87 -5.49 -6.69
C THR A 100 -0.48 -6.09 -6.71
N PHE A 101 -0.12 -6.78 -7.79
CA PHE A 101 1.17 -7.46 -7.91
C PHE A 101 2.04 -6.83 -8.99
N SER A 102 3.31 -6.62 -8.67
CA SER A 102 4.36 -6.38 -9.67
C SER A 102 5.36 -7.52 -9.62
N VAL A 103 5.44 -8.24 -10.74
CA VAL A 103 6.28 -9.43 -10.89
C VAL A 103 7.45 -9.06 -11.78
N ILE A 104 8.66 -9.11 -11.22
CA ILE A 104 9.91 -8.78 -11.91
C ILE A 104 10.60 -10.09 -12.28
N LYS A 105 10.91 -10.30 -13.55
CA LYS A 105 11.72 -11.43 -13.99
C LYS A 105 13.17 -11.21 -13.52
N GLY A 106 13.73 -12.19 -12.83
CA GLY A 106 15.16 -12.23 -12.54
C GLY A 106 15.95 -12.51 -13.81
N ASP A 107 17.02 -11.75 -14.00
CA ASP A 107 18.03 -11.99 -15.03
C ASP A 107 18.80 -13.29 -14.77
#